data_AF-A0AAD7SM04-F1
#
_entry.id   AF-A0AAD7SM04-F1
#
_cell.length_a   1.000
_cell.length_b   1.000
_cell.length_c   1.000
_cell.angle_alpha   90.00
_cell.angle_beta   90.00
_cell.angle_gamma   90.00
#
_symmetry.space_group_name_H-M   'P 1'
#
loop_
_entity.id
_entity.type
_entity.pdbx_description
1 polymer ?
#
loop_
_entity_poly.entity_id
_entity_poly.type
_entity_poly.pdbx_seq_one_letter_code
_entity_poly.pdbx_strand_id
1 'polypeptide(L)'
;MGLCGLDHNVPYSWDPPYVYRALRNFAFRMGLVGAGLPSWTYKNIMSFLRSGETMTLPRGSPALNPEIVWKNANHKTLNNKQKDITWMSVHGCLPTRPFLFRRHLTLTENCPHGCTDSEHVHHLFWECSVARRVWGLVV
;
A
#
# COMPACT_ATOMS: atom_id res chain seq x y z
N MET A 1 -44.78 -14.14 -22.17
CA MET A 1 -44.37 -13.66 -23.51
C MET A 1 -42.86 -13.51 -23.50
N GLY A 2 -42.16 -14.27 -24.35
CA GLY A 2 -40.70 -14.39 -24.32
C GLY A 2 -39.97 -13.27 -25.05
N LEU A 3 -38.74 -12.99 -24.64
CA LEU A 3 -37.83 -11.92 -25.10
C LEU A 3 -37.40 -12.05 -26.59
N CYS A 4 -37.98 -12.96 -27.38
CA CYS A 4 -37.55 -13.29 -28.74
C CYS A 4 -37.85 -12.22 -29.81
N GLY A 5 -38.40 -11.06 -29.44
CA GLY A 5 -38.75 -9.98 -30.38
C GLY A 5 -38.00 -8.66 -30.15
N LEU A 6 -37.01 -8.63 -29.25
CA LEU A 6 -36.27 -7.41 -28.93
C LEU A 6 -35.05 -7.27 -29.86
N ASP A 7 -34.87 -6.10 -30.45
CA ASP A 7 -33.65 -5.76 -31.19
C ASP A 7 -32.47 -5.67 -30.22
N HIS A 8 -31.58 -6.67 -30.27
CA HIS A 8 -30.41 -6.75 -29.39
C HIS A 8 -29.35 -5.68 -29.68
N ASN A 9 -29.48 -4.90 -30.76
CA ASN A 9 -28.61 -3.74 -31.03
C ASN A 9 -29.05 -2.48 -30.28
N VAL A 10 -30.22 -2.51 -29.62
CA VAL A 10 -30.75 -1.38 -28.84
C VAL A 10 -30.73 -1.76 -27.36
N PRO A 11 -30.07 -0.96 -26.49
CA PRO A 11 -30.04 -1.24 -25.06
C PRO A 11 -31.47 -1.30 -24.48
N TYR A 12 -31.77 -2.36 -23.74
CA TYR A 12 -33.07 -2.55 -23.08
C TYR A 12 -33.43 -1.43 -22.10
N SER A 13 -32.43 -0.73 -21.55
CA SER A 13 -32.62 0.52 -20.82
C SER A 13 -31.67 1.60 -21.34
N TRP A 14 -32.21 2.79 -21.61
CA TRP A 14 -31.43 4.02 -21.84
C TRP A 14 -30.65 4.46 -20.60
N ASP A 15 -31.07 3.98 -19.44
CA ASP A 15 -30.33 4.21 -18.21
C ASP A 15 -29.18 3.20 -18.15
N PRO A 16 -27.91 3.66 -18.22
CA PRO A 16 -26.77 2.76 -18.26
C PRO A 16 -26.67 2.01 -16.92
N PRO A 17 -26.32 0.71 -16.93
CA PRO A 17 -26.10 -0.05 -15.71
C PRO A 17 -25.16 0.70 -14.75
N TYR A 18 -25.37 0.54 -13.45
CA TYR A 18 -24.61 1.23 -12.39
C TYR A 18 -23.09 1.21 -12.62
N VAL A 19 -22.56 0.10 -13.12
CA VAL A 19 -21.12 -0.07 -13.44
C VAL A 19 -20.62 1.01 -14.40
N TYR A 20 -21.34 1.29 -15.50
CA TYR A 20 -20.95 2.33 -16.46
C TYR A 20 -21.08 3.73 -15.87
N ARG A 21 -22.11 3.97 -15.05
CA ARG A 21 -22.28 5.23 -14.32
C ARG A 21 -21.13 5.45 -13.32
N ALA A 22 -20.72 4.40 -12.61
CA ALA A 22 -19.61 4.42 -11.67
C ALA A 22 -18.27 4.68 -12.37
N LEU A 23 -18.01 4.01 -13.51
CA LEU A 23 -16.81 4.24 -14.33
C LEU A 23 -16.75 5.68 -14.87
N ARG A 24 -17.88 6.20 -15.37
CA ARG A 24 -17.97 7.59 -15.83
C ARG A 24 -17.72 8.57 -14.68
N ASN A 25 -18.33 8.34 -13.53
CA ASN A 25 -18.13 9.18 -12.34
C ASN A 25 -16.68 9.12 -11.85
N PHE A 26 -16.06 7.94 -11.84
CA PHE A 26 -14.65 7.78 -11.53
C PHE A 26 -13.77 8.56 -12.51
N ALA A 27 -13.98 8.38 -13.82
CA ALA A 27 -13.20 9.08 -14.84
C ALA A 27 -13.32 10.60 -14.73
N PHE A 28 -14.52 11.10 -14.42
CA PHE A 28 -14.75 12.52 -14.19
C PHE A 28 -14.06 13.01 -12.91
N ARG A 29 -14.24 12.32 -11.78
CA ARG A 29 -13.63 12.69 -10.48
C ARG A 29 -12.12 12.66 -10.49
N MET A 30 -11.53 11.71 -11.21
CA MET A 30 -10.08 11.60 -11.36
C MET A 30 -9.52 12.53 -12.43
N GLY A 31 -10.36 13.34 -13.10
CA GLY A 31 -9.91 14.25 -14.16
C GLY A 31 -9.38 13.57 -15.41
N LEU A 32 -9.71 12.29 -15.64
CA LEU A 32 -9.28 11.55 -16.84
C LEU A 32 -9.96 12.06 -18.11
N VAL A 33 -11.17 12.60 -17.97
CA VAL A 33 -11.88 13.27 -19.06
C VAL A 33 -11.27 14.65 -19.28
N GLY A 34 -10.56 14.84 -20.39
CA GLY A 34 -9.85 16.09 -20.71
C GLY A 34 -8.35 16.09 -20.36
N ALA A 35 -7.82 15.00 -19.80
CA ALA A 35 -6.41 14.84 -19.45
C ALA A 35 -5.43 14.81 -20.64
N GLY A 36 -5.90 14.90 -21.89
CA GLY A 36 -5.05 14.84 -23.07
C GLY A 36 -4.32 13.50 -23.26
N LEU A 37 -4.86 12.40 -22.71
CA LEU A 37 -4.23 11.08 -22.82
C LEU A 37 -4.15 10.63 -24.29
N PRO A 38 -2.99 10.12 -24.76
CA PRO A 38 -2.83 9.66 -26.14
C PRO A 38 -3.80 8.53 -26.52
N SER A 39 -4.13 7.68 -25.54
CA SER A 39 -5.11 6.60 -25.66
C SER A 39 -5.55 6.09 -24.29
N TRP A 40 -6.78 5.57 -24.18
CA TRP A 40 -7.35 4.98 -22.98
C TRP A 40 -6.80 3.55 -22.71
N THR A 41 -5.49 3.45 -22.55
CA THR A 41 -4.82 2.19 -22.19
C THR A 41 -4.55 2.14 -20.70
N TYR A 42 -4.48 0.92 -20.14
CA TYR A 42 -4.10 0.69 -18.75
C TYR A 42 -2.82 1.46 -18.36
N LYS A 43 -1.78 1.41 -19.22
CA LYS A 43 -0.50 2.09 -18.96
C LYS A 43 -0.66 3.61 -18.83
N ASN A 44 -1.38 4.24 -19.76
CA ASN A 44 -1.57 5.69 -19.77
C ASN A 44 -2.43 6.17 -18.59
N ILE A 45 -3.53 5.46 -18.31
CA ILE A 45 -4.41 5.75 -17.17
C ILE A 45 -3.64 5.63 -15.86
N MET A 46 -2.93 4.51 -15.65
CA MET A 46 -2.15 4.32 -14.42
C MET A 46 -1.02 5.35 -14.29
N SER A 47 -0.36 5.73 -15.38
CA SER A 47 0.68 6.77 -15.36
C SER A 47 0.10 8.13 -14.95
N PHE A 48 -1.07 8.50 -15.49
CA PHE A 48 -1.75 9.75 -15.14
C PHE A 48 -2.18 9.77 -13.67
N LEU A 49 -2.83 8.70 -13.19
CA LEU A 49 -3.24 8.58 -11.80
C LEU A 49 -2.04 8.72 -10.86
N ARG A 50 -0.94 8.01 -11.14
CA ARG A 50 0.31 8.09 -10.36
C ARG A 50 0.95 9.46 -10.39
N SER A 51 0.80 10.22 -11.47
CA SER A 51 1.36 11.58 -11.55
C SER A 51 0.66 12.57 -10.61
N GLY A 52 -0.60 12.32 -10.27
CA GLY A 52 -1.37 13.13 -9.32
C GLY A 52 -1.30 12.62 -7.87
N GLU A 53 -0.73 11.43 -7.65
CA GLU A 53 -0.57 10.87 -6.30
C GLU A 53 0.57 11.59 -5.57
N THR A 54 0.26 12.20 -4.42
CA THR A 54 1.28 12.72 -3.51
C THR A 54 1.85 11.57 -2.69
N MET A 55 3.19 11.48 -2.62
CA MET A 55 3.83 10.50 -1.75
C MET A 55 3.53 10.85 -0.29
N THR A 56 2.80 9.97 0.39
CA THR A 56 2.54 10.14 1.81
C THR A 56 3.85 10.02 2.59
N LEU A 57 4.09 10.99 3.47
CA LEU A 57 5.20 10.90 4.42
C LEU A 57 5.00 9.70 5.35
N PRO A 58 6.07 8.93 5.65
CA PRO A 58 6.06 7.99 6.75
C PRO A 58 5.60 8.70 8.04
N ARG A 59 4.67 8.11 8.79
CA ARG A 59 4.20 8.70 10.05
C ARG A 59 5.41 8.93 10.98
N GLY A 60 5.60 10.17 11.41
CA GLY A 60 6.56 10.51 12.47
C GLY A 60 8.00 10.79 12.03
N SER A 61 8.30 10.92 10.73
CA SER A 61 9.65 11.30 10.29
C SER A 61 9.64 12.49 9.32
N PRO A 62 9.49 13.73 9.82
CA PRO A 62 9.48 14.95 8.99
C PRO A 62 10.83 15.25 8.33
N ALA A 63 11.90 14.53 8.70
CA ALA A 63 13.26 14.76 8.22
C ALA A 63 13.65 13.93 6.98
N LEU A 64 12.83 12.95 6.57
CA LEU A 64 13.18 12.05 5.47
C LEU A 64 12.50 12.45 4.17
N ASN A 65 13.26 12.45 3.07
CA ASN A 65 12.71 12.65 1.74
C ASN A 65 11.84 11.42 1.36
N PRO A 66 10.51 11.58 1.18
CA PRO A 66 9.61 10.48 0.88
C PRO A 66 9.96 9.76 -0.43
N GLU A 67 10.53 10.43 -1.43
CA GLU A 67 10.98 9.79 -2.67
C GLU A 67 12.05 8.73 -2.41
N ILE A 68 13.03 9.07 -1.56
CA ILE A 68 14.12 8.16 -1.20
C ILE A 68 13.56 6.97 -0.41
N VAL A 69 12.69 7.24 0.56
CA VAL A 69 12.08 6.19 1.39
C VAL A 69 11.32 5.20 0.52
N TRP A 70 10.43 5.68 -0.36
CA TRP A 70 9.60 4.81 -1.20
C TRP A 70 10.39 4.13 -2.32
N LYS A 71 11.42 4.79 -2.86
CA LYS A 71 12.36 4.17 -3.81
C LYS A 71 13.09 2.98 -3.18
N ASN A 72 13.49 3.10 -1.91
CA ASN A 72 14.15 2.02 -1.18
C ASN A 72 13.16 0.94 -0.75
N ALA A 73 11.98 1.32 -0.28
CA ALA A 73 10.94 0.38 0.17
C ALA A 73 10.42 -0.53 -0.95
N ASN A 74 10.40 -0.03 -2.20
CA ASN A 74 9.97 -0.78 -3.37
C ASN A 74 11.15 -1.15 -4.30
N HIS A 75 12.38 -1.26 -3.76
CA HIS A 75 13.56 -1.53 -4.57
C HIS A 75 13.42 -2.84 -5.34
N LYS A 76 13.95 -2.87 -6.58
CA LYS A 76 13.77 -4.01 -7.51
C LYS A 76 14.42 -5.31 -7.04
N THR A 77 15.41 -5.23 -6.14
CA THR A 77 16.09 -6.39 -5.58
C THR A 77 15.28 -7.08 -4.49
N LEU A 78 14.26 -6.42 -3.95
CA LEU A 78 13.39 -6.99 -2.92
C LEU A 78 12.33 -7.87 -3.56
N ASN A 79 12.10 -9.04 -2.98
CA ASN A 79 10.92 -9.85 -3.30
C ASN A 79 9.65 -9.25 -2.67
N ASN A 80 8.47 -9.73 -3.05
CA ASN A 80 7.20 -9.17 -2.57
C ASN A 80 7.07 -9.22 -1.05
N LYS A 81 7.49 -10.31 -0.40
CA LYS A 81 7.45 -10.42 1.07
C LYS A 81 8.35 -9.38 1.76
N GLN A 82 9.54 -9.13 1.21
CA GLN A 82 10.46 -8.12 1.73
C GLN A 82 9.92 -6.70 1.53
N LYS A 83 9.24 -6.44 0.40
CA LYS A 83 8.55 -5.18 0.15
C LYS A 83 7.41 -4.95 1.13
N ASP A 84 6.61 -5.99 1.41
CA ASP A 84 5.53 -5.92 2.40
C ASP A 84 6.10 -5.56 3.79
N ILE A 85 7.18 -6.22 4.20
CA ILE A 85 7.88 -5.92 5.45
C ILE A 85 8.37 -4.48 5.48
N THR A 86 8.99 -4.00 4.40
CA THR A 86 9.54 -2.63 4.37
C THR A 86 8.43 -1.58 4.36
N TRP A 87 7.35 -1.83 3.62
CA TRP A 87 6.15 -1.00 3.64
C TRP A 87 5.57 -0.93 5.07
N MET A 88 5.44 -2.08 5.75
CA MET A 88 4.94 -2.13 7.12
C MET A 88 5.85 -1.39 8.12
N SER A 89 7.17 -1.50 7.94
CA SER A 89 8.16 -0.78 8.76
C SER A 89 8.02 0.73 8.61
N VAL A 90 7.92 1.21 7.37
CA VAL A 90 7.78 2.64 7.05
C VAL A 90 6.47 3.21 7.59
N HIS A 91 5.39 2.43 7.56
CA HIS A 91 4.10 2.84 8.10
C HIS A 91 3.96 2.64 9.62
N GLY A 92 4.93 2.01 10.28
CA GLY A 92 4.85 1.68 11.71
C GLY A 92 3.69 0.71 12.04
N CYS A 93 3.32 -0.15 11.09
CA CYS A 93 2.23 -1.12 11.22
C CYS A 93 2.70 -2.57 11.28
N LEU A 94 4.01 -2.77 11.46
CA LEU A 94 4.58 -4.08 11.72
C LEU A 94 4.02 -4.63 13.05
N PRO A 95 3.69 -5.92 13.15
CA PRO A 95 3.04 -6.52 14.33
C PRO A 95 4.04 -6.75 15.47
N THR A 96 4.70 -5.68 15.90
CA THR A 96 5.64 -5.69 17.02
C THR A 96 4.92 -5.87 18.36
N ARG A 97 5.67 -6.23 19.41
CA ARG A 97 5.12 -6.37 20.76
C ARG A 97 4.38 -5.12 21.26
N PRO A 98 4.88 -3.88 21.09
CA PRO A 98 4.11 -2.69 21.46
C PRO A 98 2.82 -2.54 20.64
N PHE A 99 2.85 -2.88 19.35
CA PHE A 99 1.66 -2.83 18.48
C PHE A 99 0.58 -3.81 18.96
N LEU A 100 0.97 -5.02 19.36
CA LEU A 100 0.09 -6.07 19.87
C LEU A 100 -0.40 -5.75 21.30
N PHE A 101 0.48 -5.26 22.16
CA PHE A 101 0.18 -4.89 23.55
C PHE A 101 -0.88 -3.78 23.61
N ARG A 102 -0.75 -2.73 22.80
CA ARG A 102 -1.74 -1.63 22.67
C ARG A 102 -3.12 -2.10 22.21
N ARG A 103 -3.23 -3.30 21.63
CA ARG A 103 -4.48 -3.93 21.19
C ARG A 103 -4.93 -5.04 22.13
N HIS A 104 -4.28 -5.18 23.29
CA HIS A 104 -4.54 -6.23 24.27
C HIS A 104 -4.37 -7.65 23.69
N LEU A 105 -3.52 -7.82 22.67
CA LEU A 105 -3.20 -9.12 22.06
C LEU A 105 -1.99 -9.81 22.73
N THR A 106 -1.22 -9.06 23.53
CA THR A 106 -0.12 -9.58 24.36
C THR A 106 -0.15 -8.93 25.74
N LEU A 107 0.43 -9.60 26.74
CA LEU A 107 0.52 -9.10 28.13
C LEU A 107 1.66 -8.10 28.36
N THR A 108 2.63 -8.07 27.44
CA THR A 108 3.83 -7.23 27.56
C THR A 108 4.21 -6.65 26.20
N GLU A 109 4.89 -5.50 26.24
CA GLU A 109 5.49 -4.84 25.07
C GLU A 109 6.97 -5.24 24.85
N ASN A 110 7.52 -6.04 25.76
CA ASN A 110 8.92 -6.45 25.74
C ASN A 110 9.17 -7.49 24.64
N CYS A 111 10.40 -7.49 24.14
CA CYS A 111 10.87 -8.43 23.14
C CYS A 111 10.65 -9.90 23.55
N PRO A 112 10.11 -10.75 22.66
CA PRO A 112 9.88 -12.16 22.97
C PRO A 112 11.17 -12.96 23.11
N HIS A 113 12.28 -12.44 22.61
CA HIS A 113 13.57 -13.13 22.59
C HIS A 113 14.42 -12.89 23.84
N GLY A 114 13.80 -12.38 24.91
CA GLY A 114 14.46 -12.19 26.20
C GLY A 114 15.27 -10.91 26.32
N CYS A 115 15.18 -9.99 25.36
CA CYS A 115 15.61 -8.62 25.58
C CYS A 115 14.59 -7.95 26.52
N THR A 116 15.06 -7.28 27.58
CA THR A 116 14.18 -6.54 28.49
C THR A 116 13.59 -5.27 27.87
N ASP A 117 14.01 -4.93 26.65
CA ASP A 117 13.60 -3.75 25.91
C ASP A 117 12.30 -3.97 25.12
N SER A 118 11.63 -2.86 24.84
CA SER A 118 10.43 -2.79 24.00
C SER A 118 10.76 -3.08 22.53
N GLU A 119 10.06 -4.03 21.91
CA GLU A 119 10.34 -4.51 20.54
C GLU A 119 9.83 -3.53 19.48
N HIS A 120 10.40 -2.35 19.36
CA HIS A 120 10.05 -1.43 18.26
C HIS A 120 10.74 -1.86 16.94
N VAL A 121 10.37 -1.26 15.80
CA VAL A 121 10.87 -1.66 14.47
C VAL A 121 12.40 -1.64 14.40
N HIS A 122 13.04 -0.61 14.94
CA HIS A 122 14.50 -0.51 14.98
C HIS A 122 15.12 -1.64 15.82
N HIS A 123 14.56 -1.93 17.00
CA HIS A 123 14.95 -3.08 17.81
C HIS A 123 14.83 -4.41 17.06
N LEU A 124 13.69 -4.66 16.42
CA LEU A 124 13.42 -5.90 15.69
C LEU A 124 14.46 -6.17 14.59
N PHE A 125 14.90 -5.13 13.87
CA PHE A 125 15.85 -5.30 12.77
C PHE A 125 17.31 -5.18 13.19
N TRP A 126 17.67 -4.38 14.19
CA TRP A 126 19.07 -3.99 14.41
C TRP A 126 19.58 -4.18 15.83
N GLU A 127 18.77 -3.92 16.86
CA GLU A 127 19.25 -3.94 18.26
C GLU A 127 19.05 -5.29 18.93
N CYS A 128 17.99 -6.02 18.57
CA CYS A 128 17.65 -7.31 19.15
C CYS A 128 18.83 -8.27 19.05
N SER A 129 19.15 -8.96 20.15
CA SER A 129 20.28 -9.91 20.20
C SER A 129 20.17 -10.99 19.11
N VAL A 130 18.94 -11.45 18.83
CA VAL A 130 18.66 -12.40 17.75
C VAL A 130 18.90 -11.77 16.38
N ALA A 131 18.37 -10.56 16.15
CA ALA A 131 18.56 -9.85 14.88
C ALA A 131 20.05 -9.63 14.58
N ARG A 132 20.81 -9.18 15.59
CA ARG A 132 22.26 -9.00 15.46
C ARG A 132 22.99 -10.29 15.09
N ARG A 133 22.60 -11.44 15.65
CA ARG A 133 23.16 -12.75 15.27
C ARG A 133 22.83 -13.10 13.81
N VAL A 134 21.59 -12.87 13.38
CA VAL A 134 21.16 -13.13 11.99
C VAL A 134 21.99 -12.30 11.00
N TRP A 135 22.29 -11.05 11.34
CA TRP A 135 23.12 -10.18 10.50
C TRP A 135 24.63 -10.40 10.64
N GLY A 136 25.08 -11.28 11.53
CA GLY A 136 26.51 -11.44 11.83
C GLY A 136 27.14 -10.21 12.51
N LEU A 137 26.34 -9.37 13.17
CA LEU A 137 26.78 -8.17 13.91
C LEU A 137 27.22 -8.47 15.35
N VAL A 138 27.25 -9.75 15.73
CA VAL A 138 27.80 -10.26 16.98
C VAL A 138 28.63 -11.50 16.62
N VAL A 139 29.92 -11.46 16.94
CA VAL A 139 30.82 -12.63 17.00
C VAL A 139 30.63 -13.31 18.35
#